data_AF-A0A3L7X7K2-F1
#
_entry.id   AF-A0A3L7X7K2-F1
#
_cell.length_a   1.000
_cell.length_b   1.000
_cell.length_c   1.000
_cell.angle_alpha   90.00
_cell.angle_beta   90.00
_cell.angle_gamma   90.00
#
_symmetry.space_group_name_H-M   'P 1'
#
loop_
_entity.id
_entity.type
_entity.pdbx_description
1 polymer ?
#
loop_
_entity_poly.entity_id
_entity_poly.type
_entity_poly.pdbx_seq_one_letter_code
_entity_poly.pdbx_strand_id
1 'polypeptide(L)'
;WLPDPDFGQNPERRQAEYDGWWPRFLQNIGDTPLPDPIREMGERFGPQRARIEQHLFNAPPRTLLHGDFHLGNLVFATAEGGAPFAVLDWQMLRRGRAVRDVAYFLSENLLPADRQAIEMELLADYHRLLVEAGVCGYTFRDCLADYRLSLLQRFRALVSTIAVMPFSASERQMHVDVLLPRNIAAILDWDADFSDLN
;
A
#
# COMPACT_ATOMS: atom_id res chain seq x y z
N TRP A 1 -5.37 -15.64 18.48
CA TRP A 1 -4.99 -14.23 18.73
C TRP A 1 -4.07 -13.82 17.58
N LEU A 2 -4.38 -12.74 16.85
CA LEU A 2 -3.55 -12.28 15.73
C LEU A 2 -2.13 -11.95 16.25
N PRO A 3 -1.08 -12.68 15.84
CA PRO A 3 0.27 -12.41 16.30
C PRO A 3 0.75 -11.05 15.78
N ASP A 4 1.56 -10.37 16.56
CA ASP A 4 2.28 -9.22 16.03
C ASP A 4 3.22 -9.72 14.92
N PRO A 5 3.21 -9.09 13.75
CA PRO A 5 4.06 -9.53 12.67
C PRO A 5 5.53 -9.34 13.03
N ASP A 6 6.36 -10.25 12.53
CA ASP A 6 7.81 -10.26 12.72
C ASP A 6 8.53 -9.16 11.88
N PHE A 7 7.90 -8.00 11.78
CA PHE A 7 8.48 -6.83 11.13
C PHE A 7 9.43 -6.16 12.13
N GLY A 8 10.73 -6.22 11.84
CA GLY A 8 11.77 -5.57 12.64
C GLY A 8 12.70 -6.49 13.44
N GLN A 9 12.41 -7.79 13.62
CA GLN A 9 13.38 -8.69 14.30
C GLN A 9 14.57 -9.06 13.40
N ASN A 10 14.47 -8.86 12.08
CA ASN A 10 15.59 -9.08 11.17
C ASN A 10 15.60 -8.06 10.01
N PRO A 11 16.04 -6.81 10.24
CA PRO A 11 16.14 -5.77 9.21
C PRO A 11 17.02 -6.17 8.02
N GLU A 12 18.14 -6.84 8.28
CA GLU A 12 19.08 -7.30 7.25
C GLU A 12 18.42 -8.28 6.29
N ARG A 13 17.64 -9.23 6.80
CA ARG A 13 16.86 -10.15 5.97
C ARG A 13 15.84 -9.41 5.10
N ARG A 14 15.13 -8.42 5.67
CA ARG A 14 14.13 -7.64 4.91
C ARG A 14 14.78 -6.85 3.79
N GLN A 15 15.95 -6.27 4.05
CA GLN A 15 16.74 -5.61 3.03
C GLN A 15 17.18 -6.61 1.95
N ALA A 16 17.81 -7.72 2.34
CA ALA A 16 18.31 -8.73 1.39
C ALA A 16 17.19 -9.32 0.49
N GLU A 17 16.00 -9.54 1.03
CA GLU A 17 14.82 -9.94 0.25
C GLU A 17 14.47 -8.90 -0.83
N TYR A 18 14.44 -7.61 -0.47
CA TYR A 18 14.15 -6.53 -1.42
C TYR A 18 15.26 -6.38 -2.47
N ASP A 19 16.52 -6.43 -2.04
CA ASP A 19 17.69 -6.36 -2.91
C ASP A 19 17.71 -7.52 -3.93
N GLY A 20 17.14 -8.67 -3.57
CA GLY A 20 16.91 -9.79 -4.49
C GLY A 20 15.70 -9.60 -5.44
N TRP A 21 14.71 -8.80 -5.07
CA TRP A 21 13.54 -8.50 -5.90
C TRP A 21 13.80 -7.39 -6.90
N TRP A 22 14.50 -6.33 -6.50
CA TRP A 22 14.64 -5.11 -7.30
C TRP A 22 15.24 -5.35 -8.71
N PRO A 23 16.36 -6.08 -8.87
CA PRO A 23 16.90 -6.37 -10.20
C PRO A 23 15.94 -7.21 -11.08
N ARG A 24 15.21 -8.15 -10.47
CA ARG A 24 14.20 -8.98 -11.17
C ARG A 24 12.98 -8.17 -11.57
N PHE A 25 12.56 -7.24 -10.71
CA PHE A 25 11.51 -6.29 -11.03
C PHE A 25 11.89 -5.46 -12.25
N LEU A 26 13.09 -4.86 -12.26
CA LEU A 26 13.59 -4.09 -13.41
C LEU A 26 13.66 -4.94 -14.68
N GLN A 27 14.10 -6.20 -14.59
CA GLN A 27 14.07 -7.12 -15.72
C GLN A 27 12.64 -7.38 -16.23
N ASN A 28 11.69 -7.53 -15.32
CA ASN A 28 10.31 -7.94 -15.64
C ASN A 28 9.42 -6.79 -16.12
N ILE A 29 9.75 -5.53 -15.81
CA ILE A 29 9.07 -4.37 -16.40
C ILE A 29 9.58 -4.07 -17.82
N GLY A 30 10.72 -4.64 -18.22
CA GLY A 30 11.29 -4.48 -19.55
C GLY A 30 11.54 -3.01 -19.92
N ASP A 31 11.00 -2.59 -21.06
CA ASP A 31 11.13 -1.22 -21.58
C ASP A 31 10.12 -0.23 -20.98
N THR A 32 9.23 -0.68 -20.07
CA THR A 32 8.27 0.21 -19.41
C THR A 32 9.01 1.32 -18.66
N PRO A 33 8.77 2.61 -18.99
CA PRO A 33 9.48 3.72 -18.38
C PRO A 33 9.23 3.79 -16.88
N LEU A 34 10.31 3.95 -16.12
CA LEU A 34 10.27 4.22 -14.68
C LEU A 34 10.82 5.63 -14.45
N PRO A 35 10.02 6.59 -13.94
CA PRO A 35 10.51 7.93 -13.66
C PRO A 35 11.71 7.93 -12.71
N ASP A 36 12.68 8.83 -12.92
CA ASP A 36 13.92 8.88 -12.13
C ASP A 36 13.67 8.93 -10.61
N PRO A 37 12.73 9.76 -10.08
CA PRO A 37 12.45 9.77 -8.64
C PRO A 37 11.98 8.40 -8.11
N ILE A 38 11.23 7.64 -8.91
CA ILE A 38 10.75 6.30 -8.54
C ILE A 38 11.89 5.29 -8.59
N ARG A 39 12.75 5.37 -9.61
CA ARG A 39 13.93 4.52 -9.71
C ARG A 39 14.85 4.72 -8.52
N GLU A 40 15.20 5.96 -8.20
CA GLU A 40 16.06 6.32 -7.08
C GLU A 40 15.45 5.89 -5.74
N MET A 41 14.14 6.09 -5.55
CA MET A 41 13.41 5.63 -4.37
C MET A 41 13.45 4.10 -4.24
N GLY A 42 13.24 3.37 -5.34
CA GLY A 42 13.33 1.91 -5.36
C GLY A 42 14.72 1.39 -5.01
N GLU A 43 15.77 1.97 -5.58
CA GLU A 43 17.17 1.62 -5.26
C GLU A 43 17.52 1.84 -3.77
N ARG A 44 16.86 2.80 -3.12
CA ARG A 44 17.07 3.15 -1.71
C ARG A 44 16.09 2.47 -0.74
N PHE A 45 15.14 1.69 -1.24
CA PHE A 45 14.04 1.16 -0.42
C PHE A 45 14.50 0.07 0.56
N GLY A 46 15.41 -0.81 0.14
CA GLY A 46 15.84 -1.98 0.91
C GLY A 46 16.17 -1.66 2.38
N PRO A 47 17.08 -0.71 2.66
CA PRO A 47 17.40 -0.27 4.02
C PRO A 47 16.24 0.34 4.82
N GLN A 48 15.22 0.91 4.15
CA GLN A 48 14.08 1.57 4.82
C GLN A 48 12.94 0.59 5.13
N ARG A 49 12.90 -0.58 4.47
CA ARG A 49 11.78 -1.52 4.56
C ARG A 49 11.43 -1.88 6.00
N ALA A 50 12.41 -2.21 6.83
CA ALA A 50 12.16 -2.58 8.22
C ALA A 50 11.58 -1.41 9.04
N ARG A 51 12.05 -0.18 8.81
CA ARG A 51 11.54 1.04 9.48
C ARG A 51 10.09 1.33 9.08
N ILE A 52 9.78 1.27 7.78
CA ILE A 52 8.42 1.44 7.26
C ILE A 52 7.50 0.36 7.84
N GLU A 53 7.89 -0.91 7.81
CA GLU A 53 7.07 -2.00 8.33
C GLU A 53 6.88 -1.87 9.87
N GLN A 54 7.92 -1.50 10.61
CA GLN A 54 7.81 -1.25 12.06
C GLN A 54 6.83 -0.10 12.36
N HIS A 55 6.92 1.00 11.63
CA HIS A 55 6.03 2.15 11.79
C HIS A 55 4.58 1.81 11.44
N LEU A 56 4.37 1.13 10.31
CA LEU A 56 3.03 0.83 9.78
C LEU A 56 2.33 -0.33 10.49
N PHE A 57 3.04 -1.27 11.10
CA PHE A 57 2.41 -2.47 11.67
C PHE A 57 2.60 -2.63 13.18
N ASN A 58 3.62 -2.01 13.77
CA ASN A 58 3.97 -2.22 15.18
C ASN A 58 3.74 -0.97 16.04
N ALA A 59 3.79 0.24 15.46
CA ALA A 59 3.52 1.48 16.19
C ALA A 59 2.02 1.82 16.29
N PRO A 60 1.55 2.44 17.40
CA PRO A 60 0.16 2.87 17.57
C PRO A 60 -0.16 4.20 16.84
N PRO A 61 -1.44 4.46 16.49
CA PRO A 61 -2.60 3.58 16.67
C PRO A 61 -2.60 2.39 15.70
N ARG A 62 -3.08 1.24 16.19
CA ARG A 62 -3.23 0.03 15.38
C ARG A 62 -4.71 -0.35 15.29
N THR A 63 -5.19 -0.51 14.07
CA THR A 63 -6.51 -1.06 13.76
C THR A 63 -6.39 -2.44 13.13
N LEU A 64 -7.53 -3.04 12.83
CA LEU A 64 -7.59 -4.29 12.07
C LEU A 64 -7.58 -3.94 10.58
N LEU A 65 -6.55 -4.41 9.87
CA LEU A 65 -6.38 -4.25 8.44
C LEU A 65 -6.83 -5.51 7.70
N HIS A 66 -7.57 -5.31 6.63
CA HIS A 66 -7.89 -6.35 5.65
C HIS A 66 -6.60 -6.92 5.03
N GLY A 67 -5.65 -6.04 4.68
CA GLY A 67 -4.36 -6.44 4.10
C GLY A 67 -4.39 -6.55 2.58
N ASP A 68 -5.55 -6.90 2.01
CA ASP A 68 -5.77 -7.10 0.57
C ASP A 68 -7.01 -6.34 0.03
N PHE A 69 -7.13 -5.06 0.37
CA PHE A 69 -8.37 -4.28 0.18
C PHE A 69 -8.46 -3.67 -1.23
N HIS A 70 -8.87 -4.48 -2.22
CA HIS A 70 -9.08 -4.05 -3.60
C HIS A 70 -10.51 -4.36 -4.09
N LEU A 71 -10.94 -3.76 -5.21
CA LEU A 71 -12.31 -3.86 -5.75
C LEU A 71 -12.78 -5.30 -5.97
N GLY A 72 -11.87 -6.22 -6.28
CA GLY A 72 -12.19 -7.65 -6.47
C GLY A 72 -12.67 -8.35 -5.20
N ASN A 73 -12.34 -7.79 -4.03
CA ASN A 73 -12.79 -8.28 -2.72
C ASN A 73 -14.02 -7.53 -2.19
N LEU A 74 -14.61 -6.62 -2.98
CA LEU A 74 -15.78 -5.85 -2.60
C LEU A 74 -17.01 -6.32 -3.36
N VAL A 75 -18.07 -6.65 -2.62
CA VAL A 75 -19.37 -7.04 -3.19
C VAL A 75 -20.43 -6.04 -2.77
N PHE A 76 -21.25 -5.62 -3.73
CA PHE A 76 -22.37 -4.70 -3.52
C PHE A 76 -23.69 -5.43 -3.76
N ALA A 77 -24.76 -4.97 -3.10
CA ALA A 77 -26.08 -5.53 -3.32
C ALA A 77 -26.50 -5.44 -4.79
N THR A 78 -27.18 -6.47 -5.27
CA THR A 78 -27.84 -6.46 -6.58
C THR A 78 -29.31 -6.09 -6.41
N ALA A 79 -30.02 -5.90 -7.54
CA ALA A 79 -31.46 -5.67 -7.54
C ALA A 79 -32.26 -6.83 -6.89
N GLU A 80 -31.66 -8.01 -6.75
CA GLU A 80 -32.25 -9.20 -6.14
C GLU A 80 -32.16 -9.17 -4.59
N GLY A 81 -31.48 -8.17 -4.01
CA GLY A 81 -31.35 -7.96 -2.56
C GLY A 81 -30.01 -8.43 -1.99
N GLY A 82 -29.91 -8.50 -0.66
CA GLY A 82 -28.71 -8.90 0.08
C GLY A 82 -28.11 -7.81 0.96
N ALA A 83 -26.91 -8.06 1.50
CA ALA A 83 -26.18 -7.05 2.25
C ALA A 83 -25.78 -5.89 1.30
N PRO A 84 -25.94 -4.62 1.71
CA PRO A 84 -25.66 -3.46 0.85
C PRO A 84 -24.19 -3.44 0.39
N PHE A 85 -23.30 -3.94 1.23
CA PHE A 85 -21.86 -4.01 1.00
C PHE A 85 -21.25 -5.15 1.82
N ALA A 86 -20.32 -5.89 1.23
CA ALA A 86 -19.54 -6.91 1.91
C ALA A 86 -18.08 -6.87 1.44
N VAL A 87 -17.17 -7.12 2.38
CA VAL A 87 -15.73 -7.28 2.13
C VAL A 87 -15.39 -8.76 2.29
N LEU A 88 -14.85 -9.36 1.24
CA LEU A 88 -14.47 -10.77 1.17
C LEU A 88 -12.96 -10.93 1.37
N ASP A 89 -12.54 -12.18 1.61
CA ASP A 89 -11.14 -12.60 1.62
C ASP A 89 -10.23 -11.96 2.68
N TRP A 90 -10.55 -12.26 3.94
CA TRP A 90 -9.80 -11.79 5.11
C TRP A 90 -8.52 -12.61 5.38
N GLN A 91 -7.95 -13.35 4.41
CA GLN A 91 -6.78 -14.21 4.64
C GLN A 91 -5.50 -13.42 4.96
N MET A 92 -5.43 -12.15 4.56
CA MET A 92 -4.28 -11.26 4.78
C MET A 92 -4.38 -10.39 6.04
N LEU A 93 -5.38 -10.66 6.88
CA LEU A 93 -5.73 -9.93 8.08
C LEU A 93 -4.52 -9.69 9.01
N ARG A 94 -4.35 -8.43 9.44
CA ARG A 94 -3.27 -8.06 10.37
C ARG A 94 -3.60 -6.79 11.15
N ARG A 95 -2.78 -6.47 12.15
CA ARG A 95 -2.83 -5.18 12.85
C ARG A 95 -1.89 -4.18 12.18
N GLY A 96 -2.27 -2.91 12.15
CA GLY A 96 -1.41 -1.84 11.67
C GLY A 96 -2.12 -0.49 11.55
N ARG A 97 -1.47 0.49 10.93
CA ARG A 97 -2.00 1.85 10.70
C ARG A 97 -3.20 1.77 9.77
N ALA A 98 -4.31 2.34 10.23
CA ALA A 98 -5.61 2.24 9.58
C ALA A 98 -5.61 2.65 8.10
N VAL A 99 -4.88 3.72 7.79
CA VAL A 99 -4.89 4.34 6.46
C VAL A 99 -4.24 3.45 5.38
N ARG A 100 -3.57 2.35 5.75
CA ARG A 100 -2.89 1.47 4.80
C ARG A 100 -3.84 0.86 3.76
N ASP A 101 -5.01 0.37 4.19
CA ASP A 101 -5.97 -0.22 3.25
C ASP A 101 -6.62 0.84 2.36
N VAL A 102 -6.74 2.08 2.85
CA VAL A 102 -7.16 3.24 2.05
C VAL A 102 -6.12 3.56 0.97
N ALA A 103 -4.83 3.62 1.33
CA ALA A 103 -3.73 3.86 0.38
C ALA A 103 -3.64 2.77 -0.68
N TYR A 104 -3.80 1.51 -0.31
CA TYR A 104 -3.93 0.43 -1.28
C TYR A 104 -5.11 0.72 -2.22
N PHE A 105 -6.33 0.82 -1.66
CA PHE A 105 -7.53 0.95 -2.48
C PHE A 105 -7.42 2.09 -3.50
N LEU A 106 -7.12 3.29 -3.04
CA LEU A 106 -7.06 4.48 -3.87
C LEU A 106 -5.96 4.39 -4.94
N SER A 107 -4.77 3.89 -4.59
CA SER A 107 -3.64 3.88 -5.52
C SER A 107 -3.70 2.80 -6.61
N GLU A 108 -4.62 1.84 -6.53
CA GLU A 108 -4.69 0.74 -7.51
C GLU A 108 -6.06 0.54 -8.15
N ASN A 109 -7.14 1.00 -7.52
CA ASN A 109 -8.51 0.76 -7.99
C ASN A 109 -9.15 1.95 -8.70
N LEU A 110 -8.55 3.14 -8.58
CA LEU A 110 -9.01 4.35 -9.24
C LEU A 110 -8.07 4.77 -10.37
N LEU A 111 -8.59 5.48 -11.36
CA LEU A 111 -7.74 6.21 -12.30
C LEU A 111 -7.08 7.38 -11.55
N PRO A 112 -5.86 7.80 -11.93
CA PRO A 112 -5.16 8.87 -11.21
C PRO A 112 -5.97 10.17 -11.08
N ALA A 113 -6.67 10.59 -12.14
CA ALA A 113 -7.50 11.79 -12.13
C ALA A 113 -8.69 11.66 -11.15
N ASP A 114 -9.37 10.50 -11.15
CA ASP A 114 -10.48 10.24 -10.24
C ASP A 114 -10.01 10.21 -8.79
N ARG A 115 -8.85 9.58 -8.52
CA ARG A 115 -8.22 9.59 -7.20
C ARG A 115 -7.93 11.02 -6.74
N GLN A 116 -7.20 11.81 -7.53
CA GLN A 116 -6.85 13.19 -7.19
C GLN A 116 -8.07 14.05 -6.85
N ALA A 117 -9.19 13.83 -7.55
CA ALA A 117 -10.42 14.60 -7.35
C ALA A 117 -11.09 14.39 -5.98
N ILE A 118 -10.93 13.22 -5.36
CA ILE A 118 -11.68 12.83 -4.15
C ILE A 118 -10.80 12.45 -2.95
N GLU A 119 -9.52 12.18 -3.18
CA GLU A 119 -8.64 11.53 -2.19
C GLU A 119 -8.46 12.33 -0.90
N MET A 120 -8.28 13.65 -0.98
CA MET A 120 -8.10 14.47 0.22
C MET A 120 -9.37 14.51 1.09
N GLU A 121 -10.55 14.62 0.46
CA GLU A 121 -11.84 14.59 1.15
C GLU A 121 -12.08 13.22 1.82
N LEU A 122 -11.82 12.13 1.08
CA LEU A 122 -11.92 10.78 1.61
C LEU A 122 -10.97 10.54 2.79
N LEU A 123 -9.73 11.05 2.73
CA LEU A 123 -8.77 10.92 3.82
C LEU A 123 -9.22 11.70 5.06
N ALA A 124 -9.77 12.91 4.88
CA ALA A 124 -10.30 13.72 5.97
C ALA A 124 -11.50 13.04 6.64
N ASP A 125 -12.42 12.50 5.85
CA ASP A 125 -13.57 11.75 6.37
C ASP A 125 -13.15 10.46 7.07
N TYR A 126 -12.22 9.70 6.48
CA TYR A 126 -11.70 8.48 7.10
C TYR A 126 -11.03 8.77 8.44
N HIS A 127 -10.20 9.82 8.51
CA HIS A 127 -9.56 10.26 9.76
C HIS A 127 -10.60 10.69 10.81
N ARG A 128 -11.60 11.48 10.42
CA ARG A 128 -12.69 11.89 11.31
C ARG A 128 -13.40 10.68 11.91
N LEU A 129 -13.76 9.70 11.07
CA LEU A 129 -14.43 8.46 11.51
C LEU A 129 -13.55 7.63 12.45
N LEU A 130 -12.23 7.57 12.23
CA LEU A 130 -11.31 6.90 13.16
C LEU A 130 -11.31 7.55 14.54
N VAL A 131 -11.26 8.89 14.58
CA VAL A 131 -11.28 9.65 15.84
C VAL A 131 -12.61 9.48 16.56
N GLU A 132 -13.74 9.56 15.83
CA GLU A 132 -15.09 9.31 16.37
C GLU A 132 -15.23 7.88 16.92
N ALA A 133 -14.56 6.89 16.30
CA ALA A 133 -14.51 5.51 16.77
C ALA A 133 -13.56 5.29 17.97
N GLY A 134 -12.93 6.35 18.49
CA GLY A 134 -12.13 6.31 19.71
C GLY A 134 -10.61 6.23 19.50
N VAL A 135 -10.10 6.43 18.28
CA VAL A 135 -8.66 6.56 18.04
C VAL A 135 -8.17 7.91 18.60
N CYS A 136 -7.36 7.86 19.65
CA CYS A 136 -6.79 9.05 20.30
C CYS A 136 -5.32 9.27 19.88
N GLY A 137 -4.86 10.51 19.95
CA GLY A 137 -3.45 10.86 19.72
C GLY A 137 -2.96 10.69 18.28
N TYR A 138 -3.89 10.68 17.31
CA TYR A 138 -3.61 10.52 15.89
C TYR A 138 -4.17 11.72 15.14
N THR A 139 -3.29 12.64 14.74
CA THR A 139 -3.70 13.86 14.03
C THR A 139 -3.92 13.59 12.54
N PHE A 140 -4.62 14.48 11.85
CA PHE A 140 -4.77 14.35 10.41
C PHE A 140 -3.42 14.41 9.69
N ARG A 141 -2.46 15.19 10.20
CA ARG A 141 -1.09 15.22 9.69
C ARG A 141 -0.41 13.85 9.79
N ASP A 142 -0.56 13.17 10.93
CA ASP A 142 -0.02 11.81 11.10
C ASP A 142 -0.70 10.83 10.13
N CYS A 143 -1.99 11.03 9.85
CA CYS A 143 -2.71 10.26 8.83
C CYS A 143 -2.15 10.43 7.42
N LEU A 144 -1.81 11.66 7.04
CA LEU A 144 -1.21 11.94 5.73
C LEU A 144 0.22 11.38 5.61
N ALA A 145 1.00 11.43 6.69
CA ALA A 145 2.33 10.80 6.74
C ALA A 145 2.23 9.26 6.63
N ASP A 146 1.32 8.64 7.39
CA ASP A 146 1.06 7.21 7.32
C ASP A 146 0.53 6.80 5.94
N TYR A 147 -0.24 7.67 5.27
CA TYR A 147 -0.73 7.46 3.90
C TYR A 147 0.44 7.39 2.90
N ARG A 148 1.34 8.38 2.92
CA ARG A 148 2.54 8.41 2.07
C ARG A 148 3.41 7.16 2.25
N LEU A 149 3.71 6.79 3.50
CA LEU A 149 4.45 5.56 3.80
C LEU A 149 3.71 4.30 3.34
N SER A 150 2.38 4.30 3.39
CA SER A 150 1.57 3.19 2.90
C SER A 150 1.59 3.06 1.36
N LEU A 151 1.69 4.17 0.62
CA LEU A 151 1.93 4.15 -0.83
C LEU A 151 3.27 3.49 -1.17
N LEU A 152 4.34 3.86 -0.44
CA LEU A 152 5.66 3.24 -0.57
C LEU A 152 5.63 1.75 -0.24
N GLN A 153 4.93 1.37 0.83
CA GLN A 153 4.78 -0.03 1.20
C GLN A 153 3.98 -0.82 0.15
N ARG A 154 3.02 -0.18 -0.53
CA ARG A 154 2.29 -0.79 -1.66
C ARG A 154 3.16 -0.93 -2.90
N PHE A 155 4.01 0.06 -3.21
CA PHE A 155 5.00 -0.04 -4.27
C PHE A 155 5.93 -1.23 -4.05
N ARG A 156 6.49 -1.38 -2.85
CA ARG A 156 7.31 -2.56 -2.49
C ARG A 156 6.54 -3.88 -2.67
N ALA A 157 5.24 -3.89 -2.40
CA ALA A 157 4.41 -5.06 -2.67
C ALA A 157 4.29 -5.35 -4.18
N LEU A 158 4.07 -4.34 -5.03
CA LEU A 158 4.10 -4.50 -6.49
C LEU A 158 5.47 -4.98 -6.98
N VAL A 159 6.57 -4.43 -6.46
CA VAL A 159 7.94 -4.89 -6.77
C VAL A 159 8.08 -6.38 -6.51
N SER A 160 7.69 -6.87 -5.32
CA SER A 160 7.74 -8.32 -5.03
C SER A 160 6.82 -9.12 -5.94
N THR A 161 5.61 -8.63 -6.20
CA THR A 161 4.61 -9.32 -7.03
C THR A 161 5.14 -9.53 -8.45
N ILE A 162 5.62 -8.46 -9.08
CA ILE A 162 6.16 -8.49 -10.44
C ILE A 162 7.49 -9.28 -10.50
N ALA A 163 8.32 -9.21 -9.46
CA ALA A 163 9.62 -9.87 -9.41
C ALA A 163 9.54 -11.40 -9.27
N VAL A 164 8.66 -11.92 -8.41
CA VAL A 164 8.75 -13.32 -7.96
C VAL A 164 7.45 -14.13 -8.02
N MET A 165 6.29 -13.53 -8.26
CA MET A 165 5.06 -14.32 -8.34
C MET A 165 5.05 -15.20 -9.60
N PRO A 166 4.54 -16.44 -9.51
CA PRO A 166 4.54 -17.41 -10.62
C PRO A 166 3.44 -17.11 -11.64
N PHE A 167 3.34 -15.85 -12.07
CA PHE A 167 2.39 -15.40 -13.07
C PHE A 167 2.82 -15.78 -14.48
N SER A 168 1.82 -16.07 -15.31
CA SER A 168 1.96 -16.01 -16.77
C SER A 168 2.43 -14.62 -17.22
N ALA A 169 2.91 -14.53 -18.46
CA ALA A 169 3.33 -13.26 -19.03
C ALA A 169 2.20 -12.23 -19.04
N SER A 170 0.97 -12.63 -19.37
CA SER A 170 -0.19 -11.74 -19.43
C SER A 170 -0.64 -11.24 -18.04
N GLU A 171 -0.65 -12.11 -17.04
CA GLU A 171 -0.97 -11.72 -15.65
C GLU A 171 0.08 -10.73 -15.11
N ARG A 172 1.35 -10.96 -15.41
CA ARG A 172 2.43 -10.02 -15.05
C ARG A 172 2.24 -8.68 -15.76
N GLN A 173 1.92 -8.71 -17.05
CA GLN A 173 1.73 -7.50 -17.86
C GLN A 173 0.58 -6.63 -17.30
N MET A 174 -0.50 -7.23 -16.80
CA MET A 174 -1.56 -6.48 -16.11
C MET A 174 -1.03 -5.64 -14.94
N HIS A 175 -0.09 -6.18 -14.15
CA HIS A 175 0.51 -5.44 -13.04
C HIS A 175 1.40 -4.30 -13.54
N VAL A 176 2.15 -4.53 -14.62
CA VAL A 176 3.08 -3.55 -15.22
C VAL A 176 2.33 -2.42 -15.91
N ASP A 177 1.26 -2.71 -16.64
CA ASP A 177 0.55 -1.73 -17.48
C ASP A 177 -0.54 -0.96 -16.74
N VAL A 178 -1.09 -1.54 -15.66
CA VAL A 178 -2.26 -0.96 -14.98
C VAL A 178 -1.93 -0.56 -13.54
N LEU A 179 -1.47 -1.49 -12.71
CA LEU A 179 -1.32 -1.23 -11.27
C LEU A 179 -0.08 -0.38 -10.98
N LEU A 180 1.04 -0.68 -11.63
CA LEU A 180 2.30 0.04 -11.44
C LEU A 180 2.19 1.53 -11.79
N PRO A 181 1.64 1.95 -12.95
CA PRO A 181 1.50 3.37 -13.27
C PRO A 181 0.57 4.12 -12.33
N ARG A 182 -0.52 3.49 -11.85
CA ARG A 182 -1.44 4.11 -10.88
C ARG A 182 -0.78 4.34 -9.53
N ASN A 183 -0.05 3.35 -9.04
CA ASN A 183 0.68 3.47 -7.77
C ASN A 183 1.82 4.50 -7.87
N ILE A 184 2.55 4.52 -9.00
CA ILE A 184 3.57 5.54 -9.28
C ILE A 184 2.95 6.95 -9.28
N ALA A 185 1.82 7.14 -9.97
CA ALA A 185 1.15 8.43 -9.99
C ALA A 185 0.78 8.89 -8.58
N ALA A 186 0.29 7.98 -7.72
CA ALA A 186 -0.01 8.29 -6.33
C ALA A 186 1.23 8.72 -5.52
N ILE A 187 2.36 8.04 -5.71
CA ILE A 187 3.63 8.40 -5.05
C ILE A 187 4.09 9.78 -5.49
N LEU A 188 4.05 10.08 -6.79
CA LEU A 188 4.48 11.36 -7.34
C LEU A 188 3.56 12.50 -6.92
N ASP A 189 2.24 12.32 -6.98
CA ASP A 189 1.28 13.37 -6.58
C ASP A 189 1.38 13.76 -5.10
N TRP A 190 1.82 12.81 -4.26
CA TRP A 190 2.01 13.04 -2.83
C TRP A 190 3.42 13.45 -2.45
N ASP A 191 4.36 13.49 -3.40
CA ASP A 191 5.80 13.58 -3.11
C ASP A 191 6.21 12.58 -2.01
N ALA A 192 5.68 11.34 -2.08
CA ALA A 192 5.87 10.36 -1.04
C ALA A 192 7.32 9.85 -1.02
N ASP A 193 7.99 10.02 0.11
CA ASP A 193 9.36 9.59 0.31
C ASP A 193 9.58 9.06 1.75
N PHE A 194 10.84 8.86 2.13
CA PHE A 194 11.19 8.32 3.43
C PHE A 194 11.27 9.39 4.55
N SER A 195 10.96 10.65 4.26
CA SER A 195 11.12 11.76 5.21
C SER A 195 10.14 11.65 6.40
N ASP A 196 8.97 11.05 6.18
CA ASP A 196 7.95 10.78 7.20
C ASP A 196 8.37 9.71 8.25
N LEU A 197 9.57 9.11 8.11
CA LEU A 197 10.15 8.17 9.10
C LEU A 197 11.01 8.85 10.18
N ASN A 198 11.17 10.18 10.13
CA ASN A 198 12.07 10.95 11.01
C ASN A 198 11.35 11.64 12.16
#